data_AF-A0A9X8VBF4-F1
#
_entry.id   AF-A0A9X8VBF4-F1
#
_cell.length_a   1.000
_cell.length_b   1.000
_cell.length_c   1.000
_cell.angle_alpha   90.00
_cell.angle_beta   90.00
_cell.angle_gamma   90.00
#
_symmetry.space_group_name_H-M   'P 1'
#
loop_
_entity.id
_entity.type
_entity.pdbx_description
1 polymer ?
#
loop_
_entity_poly.entity_id
_entity_poly.type
_entity_poly.pdbx_seq_one_letter_code
_entity_poly.pdbx_strand_id
1 'polypeptide(L)'
;YTIETLETIRKERGAAQPLAFIIGQDSLLTLHKWHRWQALLDVCHLLVLARPGYNDRMDTPELQQWLERHRTADPALLSRR
;
A
#
# COMPACT_ATOMS: atom_id res chain seq x y z
N TYR A 1 -10.59 -10.04 -5.95
CA TYR A 1 -10.00 -9.26 -4.83
C TYR A 1 -8.99 -8.26 -5.37
N THR A 2 -8.69 -7.15 -4.66
CA THR A 2 -7.74 -6.12 -5.13
C THR A 2 -6.37 -6.68 -5.50
N ILE A 3 -5.85 -7.62 -4.71
CA ILE A 3 -4.58 -8.29 -4.97
C ILE A 3 -4.55 -9.01 -6.33
N GLU A 4 -5.62 -9.72 -6.70
CA GLU A 4 -5.69 -10.47 -7.97
C GLU A 4 -5.67 -9.52 -9.18
N THR A 5 -6.35 -8.38 -9.07
CA THR A 5 -6.32 -7.34 -10.11
C THR A 5 -4.91 -6.77 -10.26
N LEU A 6 -4.23 -6.48 -9.15
CA LEU A 6 -2.87 -5.94 -9.18
C LEU A 6 -1.84 -6.97 -9.68
N GLU A 7 -2.01 -8.25 -9.34
CA GLU A 7 -1.19 -9.35 -9.87
C GLU A 7 -1.33 -9.47 -11.40
N THR A 8 -2.56 -9.36 -11.93
CA THR A 8 -2.81 -9.35 -13.39
C THR A 8 -2.15 -8.15 -14.06
N ILE A 9 -2.34 -6.94 -13.53
CA ILE A 9 -1.69 -5.72 -14.06
C ILE A 9 -0.17 -5.84 -14.00
N ARG A 10 0.39 -6.39 -12.91
CA ARG A 10 1.83 -6.60 -12.76
C ARG A 10 2.37 -7.58 -13.81
N LYS A 11 1.64 -8.66 -14.13
CA LYS A 11 2.00 -9.60 -15.20
C LYS A 11 2.01 -8.93 -16.57
N GLU A 12 1.04 -8.06 -16.85
CA GLU A 12 0.94 -7.34 -18.12
C GLU A 12 2.02 -6.25 -18.29
N ARG A 13 2.34 -5.52 -17.22
CA ARG A 13 3.32 -4.41 -17.25
C ARG A 13 4.77 -4.86 -17.04
N GLY A 14 4.99 -6.05 -16.51
CA GLY A 14 6.30 -6.57 -16.16
C GLY A 14 6.87 -5.96 -14.88
N ALA A 15 8.07 -6.43 -14.50
CA ALA A 15 8.71 -6.06 -13.23
C ALA A 15 9.53 -4.74 -13.28
N ALA A 16 9.77 -4.19 -14.47
CA ALA A 16 10.64 -3.02 -14.64
C ALA A 16 9.91 -1.68 -14.41
N GLN A 17 8.59 -1.64 -14.61
CA GLN A 17 7.81 -0.42 -14.44
C GLN A 17 7.24 -0.36 -13.01
N PRO A 18 7.48 0.72 -12.25
CA PRO A 18 6.83 0.90 -10.96
C PRO A 18 5.30 0.93 -11.11
N LEU A 19 4.61 0.25 -10.19
CA LEU A 19 3.15 0.22 -10.12
C LEU A 19 2.73 0.84 -8.79
N ALA A 20 1.80 1.78 -8.84
CA ALA A 20 1.26 2.41 -7.65
C ALA A 20 -0.26 2.23 -7.60
N PHE A 21 -0.78 1.94 -6.42
CA PHE A 21 -2.20 1.85 -6.12
C PHE A 21 -2.59 2.95 -5.15
N ILE A 22 -3.51 3.82 -5.55
CA ILE A 22 -3.92 5.00 -4.77
C ILE A 22 -5.10 4.62 -3.89
N ILE A 23 -4.99 4.91 -2.60
CA ILE A 23 -6.03 4.66 -1.61
C ILE A 23 -6.21 5.86 -0.68
N GLY A 24 -7.36 5.96 -0.02
CA GLY A 24 -7.57 6.92 1.07
C GLY A 24 -7.02 6.44 2.41
N GLN A 25 -6.83 7.38 3.35
CA GLN A 25 -6.46 7.09 4.74
C GLN A 25 -7.41 6.09 5.42
N ASP A 26 -8.71 6.18 5.14
CA ASP A 26 -9.75 5.27 5.63
C ASP A 26 -9.54 3.81 5.18
N SER A 27 -9.13 3.65 3.92
CA SER A 27 -8.76 2.34 3.36
C SER A 27 -7.47 1.80 3.99
N LEU A 28 -6.49 2.66 4.31
CA LEU A 28 -5.27 2.25 5.01
C LEU A 28 -5.60 1.66 6.39
N LEU A 29 -6.44 2.32 7.18
CA LEU A 29 -6.82 1.86 8.52
C LEU A 29 -7.45 0.46 8.51
N THR A 30 -8.15 0.10 7.42
CA THR A 30 -8.81 -1.19 7.27
C THR A 30 -8.05 -2.17 6.36
N LEU A 31 -6.84 -1.82 5.91
CA LEU A 31 -6.06 -2.59 4.94
C LEU A 31 -5.79 -4.02 5.41
N HIS A 32 -5.53 -4.21 6.72
CA HIS A 32 -5.27 -5.51 7.33
C HIS A 32 -6.44 -6.51 7.23
N LYS A 33 -7.65 -6.02 6.92
CA LYS A 33 -8.86 -6.84 6.70
C LYS A 33 -8.97 -7.31 5.24
N TRP A 34 -8.16 -6.76 4.34
CA TRP A 34 -8.22 -7.11 2.93
C TRP A 34 -7.59 -8.48 2.69
N HIS A 35 -8.12 -9.18 1.70
CA HIS A 35 -7.61 -10.48 1.31
C HIS A 35 -6.15 -10.39 0.85
N ARG A 36 -5.25 -11.13 1.52
CA ARG A 36 -3.79 -11.16 1.26
C ARG A 36 -3.14 -9.76 1.23
N TRP A 37 -3.58 -8.85 2.11
CA TRP A 37 -3.16 -7.45 2.11
C TRP A 37 -1.64 -7.22 2.14
N GLN A 38 -0.87 -8.08 2.82
CA GLN A 38 0.59 -7.96 2.88
C GLN A 38 1.24 -8.14 1.50
N ALA A 39 0.66 -8.99 0.65
CA ALA A 39 1.15 -9.23 -0.71
C ALA A 39 0.94 -8.04 -1.65
N LEU A 40 0.13 -7.04 -1.25
CA LEU A 40 -0.05 -5.82 -2.06
C LEU A 40 1.29 -5.08 -2.24
N LEU A 41 2.14 -5.07 -1.21
CA LEU A 41 3.46 -4.44 -1.26
C LEU A 41 4.48 -5.20 -2.10
N ASP A 42 4.21 -6.47 -2.44
CA ASP A 42 5.06 -7.25 -3.34
C ASP A 42 4.80 -6.90 -4.82
N VAL A 43 3.59 -6.43 -5.12
CA VAL A 43 3.15 -6.16 -6.50
C VAL A 43 3.11 -4.67 -6.82
N CYS A 44 2.94 -3.79 -5.84
CA CYS A 44 2.83 -2.34 -6.05
C CYS A 44 3.23 -1.52 -4.81
N HIS A 45 3.43 -0.22 -5.02
CA HIS A 45 3.48 0.78 -3.96
C HIS A 45 2.07 1.25 -3.60
N LEU A 46 1.83 1.54 -2.31
CA LEU A 46 0.58 2.17 -1.87
C LEU A 46 0.77 3.69 -1.76
N LEU A 47 -0.03 4.44 -2.50
CA LEU A 47 -0.10 5.89 -2.38
C LEU A 47 -1.32 6.26 -1.52
N VAL A 48 -1.06 6.65 -0.28
CA VAL A 48 -2.12 6.96 0.68
C VAL A 48 -2.39 8.46 0.68
N LEU A 49 -3.61 8.83 0.33
CA LEU A 49 -4.10 10.20 0.44
C LEU A 49 -4.57 10.46 1.87
N ALA A 50 -3.84 11.31 2.59
CA ALA A 50 -4.21 11.73 3.93
C ALA A 50 -5.56 12.46 3.90
N ARG A 51 -6.46 12.11 4.83
CA ARG A 51 -7.78 12.73 4.95
C ARG A 51 -7.92 13.40 6.31
N PRO A 52 -8.15 14.72 6.38
CA PRO A 52 -8.40 15.41 7.65
C PRO A 52 -9.55 14.77 8.43
N GLY A 53 -9.39 14.62 9.74
CA GLY A 53 -10.39 14.03 10.63
C GLY A 53 -10.35 12.50 10.76
N TYR A 54 -9.41 11.83 10.08
CA TYR A 54 -9.16 10.39 10.28
C TYR A 54 -7.98 10.14 11.22
N ASN A 55 -8.03 9.02 11.93
CA ASN A 55 -6.96 8.58 12.80
C ASN A 55 -5.68 8.33 11.99
N ASP A 56 -4.56 8.78 12.52
CA ASP A 56 -3.21 8.56 11.99
C ASP A 56 -2.55 7.31 12.56
N ARG A 57 -3.20 6.66 13.54
CA ARG A 57 -2.74 5.42 14.19
C ARG A 57 -3.53 4.20 13.74
N MET A 58 -2.82 3.09 13.60
CA MET A 58 -3.39 1.77 13.34
C MET A 58 -4.00 1.15 14.60
N ASP A 59 -4.92 0.20 14.42
CA ASP A 59 -5.68 -0.44 15.50
C ASP A 59 -4.82 -1.22 16.50
N THR A 60 -3.64 -1.72 16.08
CA THR A 60 -2.71 -2.47 16.94
C THR A 60 -1.26 -1.99 16.79
N PRO A 61 -0.41 -2.19 17.81
CA PRO A 61 1.02 -1.88 17.73
C PRO A 61 1.74 -2.58 16.57
N GLU A 62 1.37 -3.81 16.26
CA GLU A 62 1.98 -4.59 15.17
C GLU A 62 1.66 -3.98 13.80
N LEU A 63 0.41 -3.53 13.61
CA LEU A 63 0.00 -2.83 12.39
C LEU A 63 0.66 -1.45 12.29
N GLN A 64 0.82 -0.75 13.43
CA GLN A 64 1.52 0.52 13.49
C GLN A 64 3.00 0.35 13.11
N GLN A 65 3.68 -0.67 13.64
CA GLN A 65 5.06 -0.98 13.30
C GLN A 65 5.19 -1.39 11.82
N TRP A 66 4.24 -2.16 11.29
CA TRP A 66 4.19 -2.48 9.86
C TRP A 66 4.08 -1.20 9.03
N LEU A 67 3.21 -0.25 9.40
CA LEU A 67 3.06 1.01 8.69
C LEU A 67 4.38 1.82 8.71
N GLU A 68 5.00 1.97 9.87
CA GLU A 68 6.25 2.72 10.04
C GLU A 68 7.39 2.11 9.23
N ARG A 69 7.47 0.78 9.16
CA ARG A 69 8.49 0.06 8.40
C ARG A 69 8.41 0.28 6.89
N HIS A 70 7.21 0.42 6.34
CA HIS A 70 6.98 0.52 4.89
C HIS A 70 6.69 1.94 4.41
N ARG A 71 6.42 2.89 5.33
CA ARG A 71 6.17 4.28 4.99
C ARG A 71 7.46 4.98 4.56
N THR A 72 7.37 5.75 3.48
CA THR A 72 8.41 6.69 3.06
C THR A 72 7.78 8.03 2.71
N ALA A 73 8.53 9.12 2.95
CA ALA A 73 8.19 10.46 2.48
C ALA A 73 8.96 10.86 1.21
N ASP A 74 9.91 10.03 0.77
CA ASP A 74 10.72 10.29 -0.42
C ASP A 74 10.07 9.63 -1.65
N PRO A 75 9.47 10.42 -2.57
CA PRO A 75 8.88 9.89 -3.79
C PRO A 75 9.92 9.30 -4.75
N ALA A 76 11.20 9.66 -4.65
CA ALA A 76 12.24 9.09 -5.49
C ALA A 76 12.42 7.58 -5.22
N LEU A 77 12.09 7.11 -4.00
CA LEU A 77 12.14 5.69 -3.66
C LEU A 77 11.05 4.87 -4.37
N LEU A 78 9.97 5.50 -4.84
CA LEU A 78 8.93 4.83 -5.63
C LEU A 78 9.43 4.44 -7.03
N SER A 79 10.49 5.10 -7.53
CA SER A 79 11.14 4.70 -8.79
C SER A 79 12.00 3.44 -8.63
N ARG A 80 12.34 3.10 -7.39
CA ARG A 80 13.14 1.93 -7.02
C ARG A 80 12.26 0.83 -6.47
N ARG A 81 11.33 0.33 -7.31
CA ARG A 81 10.80 -1.05 -7.41
C ARG A 81 9.56 -1.08 -8.31
#